data_AF-A0A1H9XWL8-F1
#
_entry.id   AF-A0A1H9XWL8-F1
#
_cell.length_a   1.000
_cell.length_b   1.000
_cell.length_c   1.000
_cell.angle_alpha   90.00
_cell.angle_beta   90.00
_cell.angle_gamma   90.00
#
_symmetry.space_group_name_H-M   'P 1'
#
loop_
_entity.id
_entity.type
_entity.pdbx_description
1 polymer ?
#
loop_
_entity_poly.entity_id
_entity_poly.type
_entity_poly.pdbx_seq_one_letter_code
_entity_poly.pdbx_strand_id
1 'polypeptide(L)'
;MRITYERVGETTAVEDLDISAFTGDSVGRGLVSPDWYLIAVEAGFNLWRGGAGNAIENLSISVDDQKPRRALGTAAPAPCFAALSVEEAWTGGFRAVVEVTNVGDSPVQGWTLDWTFPGGQHVERTSAGQVTQSGSSVRVVGPAREGVLEPGGSTSFDVVGSGVSPGIVSITCTPA
;
A
#
# COMPACT_ATOMS: atom_id res chain seq x y z
N MET A 1 -11.73 -17.81 -1.66
CA MET A 1 -11.99 -18.81 -0.60
C MET A 1 -12.44 -18.07 0.64
N ARG A 2 -13.46 -18.56 1.36
CA ARG A 2 -13.96 -17.94 2.59
C ARG A 2 -13.85 -18.97 3.73
N ILE A 3 -13.17 -18.59 4.80
CA ILE A 3 -13.13 -19.33 6.06
C ILE A 3 -13.98 -18.52 7.04
N THR A 4 -14.86 -19.17 7.80
CA THR A 4 -15.77 -18.48 8.72
C THR A 4 -15.75 -19.19 10.06
N TYR A 5 -15.49 -18.42 11.12
CA TYR A 5 -15.66 -18.82 12.50
C TYR A 5 -16.87 -18.08 13.04
N GLU A 6 -17.80 -18.83 13.62
CA GLU A 6 -19.03 -18.29 14.18
C GLU A 6 -19.04 -18.54 15.67
N ARG A 7 -19.26 -17.49 16.46
CA ARG A 7 -19.45 -17.63 17.89
C ARG A 7 -20.86 -18.15 18.16
N VAL A 8 -20.95 -19.23 18.93
CA VAL A 8 -22.25 -19.76 19.38
C VAL A 8 -22.65 -19.06 20.68
N GLY A 9 -23.86 -18.48 20.71
CA GLY A 9 -24.42 -17.74 21.85
C GLY A 9 -24.40 -16.22 21.66
N GLU A 10 -25.07 -15.48 22.54
CA GLU A 10 -25.14 -14.01 22.48
C GLU A 10 -23.95 -13.35 23.19
N THR A 11 -23.44 -12.23 22.67
CA THR A 11 -22.47 -11.36 23.35
C THR A 11 -22.72 -9.91 22.97
N THR A 12 -22.37 -9.01 23.87
CA THR A 12 -22.42 -7.55 23.66
C THR A 12 -21.03 -6.94 23.51
N ALA A 13 -19.96 -7.66 23.83
CA ALA A 13 -18.58 -7.23 23.66
C ALA A 13 -17.64 -8.43 23.40
N VAL A 14 -16.49 -8.17 22.78
CA VAL A 14 -15.39 -9.12 22.64
C VAL A 14 -14.10 -8.37 22.94
N GLU A 15 -13.33 -8.87 23.89
CA GLU A 15 -12.04 -8.32 24.31
C GLU A 15 -10.98 -9.40 24.17
N ASP A 16 -9.71 -8.99 23.97
CA ASP A 16 -8.54 -9.88 23.88
C ASP A 16 -8.70 -11.03 22.87
N LEU A 17 -9.38 -10.77 21.75
CA LEU A 17 -9.57 -11.77 20.69
C LEU A 17 -8.25 -12.06 19.97
N ASP A 18 -7.67 -13.22 20.26
CA ASP A 18 -6.48 -13.69 19.58
C ASP A 18 -6.78 -14.16 18.14
N ILE A 19 -6.60 -13.26 17.18
CA ILE A 19 -6.76 -13.54 15.74
C ILE A 19 -5.77 -14.62 15.26
N SER A 20 -4.64 -14.80 15.94
CA SER A 20 -3.61 -15.78 15.56
C SER A 20 -4.09 -17.21 15.78
N ALA A 21 -4.94 -17.46 16.78
CA ALA A 21 -5.52 -18.78 17.03
C ALA A 21 -6.35 -19.29 15.83
N PHE A 22 -7.21 -18.44 15.26
CA PHE A 22 -8.02 -18.77 14.07
C PHE A 22 -7.18 -18.96 12.82
N THR A 23 -6.11 -18.17 12.68
CA THR A 23 -5.17 -18.30 11.57
C THR A 23 -4.38 -19.59 11.69
N GLY A 24 -3.93 -19.95 12.91
CA GLY A 24 -3.26 -21.20 13.24
C GLY A 24 -4.11 -22.42 12.92
N ASP A 25 -5.40 -22.44 13.30
CA ASP A 25 -6.34 -23.51 12.90
C ASP A 25 -6.43 -23.63 11.38
N SER A 26 -6.59 -22.50 10.69
CA SER A 26 -6.73 -22.47 9.24
C SER A 26 -5.47 -22.97 8.50
N VAL A 27 -4.28 -22.68 9.02
CA VAL A 27 -3.00 -23.22 8.54
C VAL A 27 -2.90 -24.72 8.82
N GLY A 28 -3.24 -25.16 10.04
CA GLY A 28 -3.23 -26.57 10.42
C GLY A 28 -4.16 -27.43 9.56
N ARG A 29 -5.23 -26.84 9.04
CA ARG A 29 -6.19 -27.46 8.12
C ARG A 29 -5.80 -27.31 6.64
N GLY A 30 -4.67 -26.69 6.33
CA GLY A 30 -4.18 -26.47 4.97
C GLY A 30 -5.01 -25.50 4.14
N LEU A 31 -5.84 -24.67 4.78
CA LEU A 31 -6.69 -23.69 4.11
C LEU A 31 -5.92 -22.38 3.86
N VAL A 32 -5.00 -22.01 4.74
CA VAL A 32 -4.19 -20.79 4.63
C VAL A 32 -2.71 -21.16 4.54
N SER A 33 -1.97 -20.49 3.66
CA SER A 33 -0.51 -20.63 3.60
C SER A 33 0.16 -19.81 4.70
N PRO A 34 1.17 -20.35 5.40
CA PRO A 34 1.93 -19.58 6.40
C PRO A 34 2.74 -18.43 5.80
N ASP A 35 2.90 -18.38 4.48
CA ASP A 35 3.61 -17.32 3.76
C ASP A 35 2.67 -16.16 3.32
N TRP A 36 1.37 -16.22 3.64
CA TRP A 36 0.42 -15.14 3.34
C TRP A 36 0.45 -14.01 4.39
N TYR A 37 0.12 -12.79 3.97
CA TYR A 37 0.09 -11.60 4.81
C TYR A 37 -1.35 -11.18 5.14
N LEU A 38 -1.53 -10.60 6.34
CA LEU A 38 -2.76 -9.91 6.72
C LEU A 38 -2.79 -8.53 6.05
N ILE A 39 -3.84 -8.25 5.26
CA ILE A 39 -3.95 -7.00 4.49
C ILE A 39 -4.95 -6.01 5.08
N ALA A 40 -5.93 -6.49 5.86
CA ALA A 40 -6.97 -5.67 6.48
C ALA A 40 -7.63 -6.42 7.63
N VAL A 41 -8.13 -5.67 8.62
CA VAL A 41 -9.07 -6.15 9.64
C VAL A 41 -10.26 -5.20 9.64
N GLU A 42 -11.45 -5.76 9.54
CA GLU A 42 -12.71 -5.02 9.47
C GLU A 42 -13.67 -5.53 10.54
N ALA A 43 -14.38 -4.62 11.20
CA ALA A 43 -15.50 -4.94 12.08
C ALA A 43 -16.71 -4.10 11.66
N GLY A 44 -17.89 -4.73 11.60
CA GLY A 44 -19.08 -4.07 11.11
C GLY A 44 -20.31 -4.97 11.13
N PHE A 45 -21.42 -4.42 10.64
CA PHE A 45 -22.67 -5.13 10.45
C PHE A 45 -23.08 -5.05 8.97
N ASN A 46 -23.60 -6.14 8.42
CA ASN A 46 -24.26 -6.08 7.13
C ASN A 46 -25.75 -5.77 7.35
N LEU A 47 -26.21 -4.60 6.87
CA LEU A 47 -27.60 -4.14 7.03
C LEU A 47 -28.48 -4.74 5.93
N TRP A 48 -29.27 -5.76 6.26
CA TRP A 48 -30.17 -6.40 5.28
C TRP A 48 -31.66 -6.01 5.46
N ARG A 49 -32.08 -5.61 6.68
CA ARG A 49 -33.37 -4.95 7.02
C ARG A 49 -33.45 -4.69 8.53
N GLY A 50 -33.80 -3.46 8.94
CA GLY A 50 -33.92 -3.07 10.36
C GLY A 50 -32.57 -3.04 11.08
N GLY A 51 -32.04 -1.85 11.33
CA GLY A 51 -30.71 -1.69 11.96
C GLY A 51 -30.53 -0.39 12.73
N ALA A 52 -31.63 0.30 13.07
CA ALA A 52 -31.56 1.46 13.94
C ALA A 52 -31.10 1.00 15.34
N GLY A 53 -29.91 1.45 15.75
CA GLY A 53 -29.34 1.16 17.07
C GLY A 53 -28.12 0.23 17.10
N ASN A 54 -27.71 -0.37 15.97
CA ASN A 54 -26.45 -1.11 15.92
C ASN A 54 -25.27 -0.14 15.80
N ALA A 55 -24.38 -0.13 16.79
CA ALA A 55 -23.18 0.69 16.80
C ALA A 55 -21.95 -0.15 17.15
N ILE A 56 -20.81 0.20 16.55
CA ILE A 56 -19.50 -0.18 17.09
C ILE A 56 -19.00 1.06 17.82
N GLU A 57 -18.98 0.98 19.14
CA GLU A 57 -18.53 2.10 19.99
C GLU A 57 -17.01 2.23 19.98
N ASN A 58 -16.29 1.11 19.83
CA ASN A 58 -14.83 1.09 19.77
C ASN A 58 -14.33 -0.12 18.98
N LEU A 59 -13.22 0.07 18.26
CA LEU A 59 -12.44 -0.99 17.61
C LEU A 59 -10.96 -0.68 17.82
N SER A 60 -10.25 -1.61 18.46
CA SER A 60 -8.80 -1.53 18.64
C SER A 60 -8.14 -2.82 18.17
N ILE A 61 -6.97 -2.69 17.55
CA ILE A 61 -6.15 -3.83 17.15
C ILE A 61 -4.71 -3.60 17.62
N SER A 62 -4.08 -4.66 18.07
CA SER A 62 -2.64 -4.70 18.36
C SER A 62 -2.05 -5.85 17.56
N VAL A 63 -0.97 -5.58 16.84
CA VAL A 63 -0.19 -6.59 16.14
C VAL A 63 1.02 -6.88 17.01
N ASP A 64 1.20 -8.13 17.40
CA ASP A 64 2.39 -8.54 18.13
C ASP A 64 3.53 -8.80 17.15
N ASP A 65 4.57 -7.95 17.21
CA ASP A 65 5.74 -8.01 16.35
C ASP A 65 6.71 -9.15 16.74
N GLN A 66 6.38 -9.97 17.75
CA GLN A 66 7.30 -10.95 18.32
C GLN A 66 7.52 -12.23 17.50
N LYS A 67 6.77 -12.48 16.42
CA LYS A 67 7.11 -13.60 15.53
C LYS A 67 8.39 -13.23 14.75
N PRO A 68 9.50 -13.98 14.90
CA PRO A 68 10.69 -13.71 14.09
C PRO A 68 10.29 -13.86 12.62
N ARG A 69 10.44 -12.76 11.87
CA ARG A 69 10.26 -12.77 10.41
C ARG A 69 11.05 -13.95 9.87
N ARG A 70 10.36 -14.95 9.30
CA ARG A 70 11.04 -16.00 8.56
C ARG A 70 11.80 -15.28 7.47
N ALA A 71 13.12 -15.31 7.53
CA ALA A 71 13.98 -14.78 6.49
C ALA A 71 13.76 -15.65 5.23
N LEU A 72 12.69 -15.38 4.50
CA LEU A 72 12.77 -15.37 3.05
C LEU A 72 13.98 -14.51 2.75
N GLY A 73 14.95 -14.99 1.96
CA GLY A 73 16.11 -14.19 1.60
C GLY A 73 15.65 -12.82 1.13
N THR A 74 15.69 -11.86 2.04
CA THR A 74 15.22 -10.50 1.83
C THR A 74 16.33 -9.88 1.02
N ALA A 75 16.06 -9.60 -0.26
CA ALA A 75 16.35 -8.23 -0.67
C ALA A 75 15.81 -7.36 0.46
N ALA A 76 16.69 -6.68 1.20
CA ALA A 76 16.30 -5.77 2.28
C ALA A 76 15.11 -4.94 1.76
N PRO A 77 14.08 -4.66 2.60
CA PRO A 77 12.96 -3.82 2.16
C PRO A 77 13.55 -2.62 1.44
N ALA A 78 13.16 -2.42 0.17
CA ALA A 78 13.68 -1.31 -0.61
C ALA A 78 13.48 -0.07 0.28
N PRO A 79 14.54 0.69 0.63
CA PRO A 79 14.46 1.71 1.68
C PRO A 79 13.68 2.94 1.21
N CYS A 80 12.88 2.78 0.17
CA CYS A 80 12.05 3.79 -0.43
C CYS A 80 10.73 3.16 -0.89
N PHE A 81 9.63 3.85 -0.59
CA PHE A 81 8.29 3.55 -1.07
C PHE A 81 7.81 4.72 -1.94
N ALA A 82 7.00 4.43 -2.96
CA ALA A 82 6.38 5.48 -3.76
C ALA A 82 4.94 5.15 -4.12
N ALA A 83 4.08 6.17 -4.10
CA ALA A 83 2.67 6.08 -4.44
C ALA A 83 2.27 7.21 -5.40
N LEU A 84 1.43 6.89 -6.38
CA LEU A 84 0.86 7.86 -7.31
C LEU A 84 -0.63 8.01 -7.06
N SER A 85 -1.07 9.25 -6.88
CA SER A 85 -2.46 9.64 -6.68
C SER A 85 -2.89 10.58 -7.81
N VAL A 86 -3.99 10.26 -8.50
CA VAL A 86 -4.56 11.15 -9.52
C VAL A 86 -5.39 12.22 -8.81
N GLU A 87 -4.92 13.46 -8.85
CA GLU A 87 -5.56 14.61 -8.20
C GLU A 87 -6.61 15.24 -9.12
N GLU A 88 -6.33 15.31 -10.42
CA GLU A 88 -7.22 15.90 -11.41
C GLU A 88 -7.22 15.07 -12.69
N ALA A 89 -8.37 14.92 -13.32
CA ALA A 89 -8.52 14.25 -14.62
C ALA A 89 -9.47 15.02 -15.53
N TRP A 90 -9.16 15.07 -16.80
CA TRP A 90 -9.96 15.69 -17.84
C TRP A 90 -10.01 14.82 -19.09
N THR A 91 -10.79 15.22 -20.08
CA THR A 91 -10.87 14.48 -21.35
C THR A 91 -9.49 14.44 -22.02
N GLY A 92 -8.88 13.26 -21.99
CA GLY A 92 -7.60 13.00 -22.64
C GLY A 92 -6.36 13.31 -21.81
N GLY A 93 -6.47 13.64 -20.52
CA GLY A 93 -5.31 13.83 -19.65
C GLY A 93 -5.61 13.86 -18.16
N PHE A 94 -4.53 13.95 -17.37
CA PHE A 94 -4.58 13.92 -15.92
C PHE A 94 -3.38 14.64 -15.29
N ARG A 95 -3.55 15.10 -14.05
CA ARG A 95 -2.49 15.49 -13.12
C ARG A 95 -2.49 14.51 -11.95
N ALA A 96 -1.34 13.94 -11.68
CA ALA A 96 -1.11 13.06 -10.54
C ALA A 96 0.03 13.60 -9.67
N VAL A 97 -0.03 13.32 -8.37
CA VAL A 97 1.04 13.56 -7.42
C VAL A 97 1.69 12.21 -7.12
N VAL A 98 3.02 12.17 -7.13
CA VAL A 98 3.81 11.03 -6.70
C VAL A 98 4.49 11.39 -5.40
N GLU A 99 4.17 10.66 -4.33
CA GLU A 99 4.86 10.76 -3.04
C GLU A 99 5.96 9.68 -2.97
N VAL A 100 7.13 10.06 -2.47
CA VAL A 100 8.29 9.20 -2.26
C VAL A 100 8.69 9.28 -0.79
N THR A 101 8.68 8.15 -0.09
CA THR A 101 8.93 8.04 1.35
C THR A 101 10.14 7.16 1.61
N ASN A 102 11.09 7.64 2.44
CA ASN A 102 12.14 6.79 2.97
C ASN A 102 11.58 5.91 4.10
N VAL A 103 11.45 4.61 3.83
CA VAL A 103 10.96 3.61 4.79
C VAL A 103 12.10 2.77 5.40
N GLY A 104 13.35 3.12 5.09
CA GLY A 104 14.54 2.50 5.66
C GLY A 104 15.11 3.28 6.84
N ASP A 105 16.17 2.74 7.43
CA ASP A 105 16.83 3.29 8.63
C ASP A 105 18.05 4.17 8.30
N SER A 106 18.26 4.51 7.03
CA SER A 106 19.40 5.32 6.57
C SER A 106 18.94 6.45 5.65
N PRO A 107 19.60 7.62 5.67
CA PRO A 107 19.20 8.73 4.82
C PRO A 107 19.38 8.41 3.33
N VAL A 108 18.44 8.82 2.49
CA VAL A 108 18.42 8.57 1.03
C VAL A 108 18.73 9.87 0.28
N GLN A 109 19.74 9.85 -0.59
CA GLN A 109 20.20 10.99 -1.39
C GLN A 109 19.92 10.80 -2.88
N GLY A 110 18.64 10.78 -3.22
CA GLY A 110 18.14 10.54 -4.57
C GLY A 110 17.48 9.16 -4.71
N TRP A 111 16.70 9.02 -5.77
CA TRP A 111 15.88 7.83 -5.99
C TRP A 111 15.57 7.68 -7.48
N THR A 112 15.31 6.44 -7.87
CA THR A 112 14.76 6.06 -9.18
C THR A 112 13.43 5.37 -8.97
N LEU A 113 12.39 5.85 -9.64
CA LEU A 113 11.09 5.22 -9.70
C LEU A 113 10.89 4.58 -11.06
N ASP A 114 10.43 3.34 -11.06
CA ASP A 114 10.03 2.62 -12.26
C ASP A 114 8.59 2.13 -12.12
N TRP A 115 7.77 2.37 -13.15
CA TRP A 115 6.44 1.80 -13.23
C TRP A 115 6.00 1.53 -14.66
N THR A 116 4.91 0.80 -14.83
CA THR A 116 4.26 0.58 -16.12
C THR A 116 2.84 1.13 -16.07
N PHE A 117 2.50 2.00 -17.01
CA PHE A 117 1.12 2.44 -17.17
C PHE A 117 0.23 1.30 -17.69
N PRO A 118 -1.00 1.15 -17.16
CA PRO A 118 -1.89 0.05 -17.52
C PRO A 118 -2.51 0.19 -18.92
N GLY A 119 -2.42 1.37 -19.55
CA GLY A 119 -2.96 1.65 -20.86
C GLY A 119 -2.07 2.60 -21.67
N GLY A 120 -2.67 3.35 -22.59
CA GLY A 120 -1.97 4.28 -23.48
C GLY A 120 -1.57 5.61 -22.84
N GLN A 121 -1.36 5.66 -21.52
CA GLN A 121 -0.96 6.90 -20.85
C GLN A 121 0.47 7.29 -21.21
N HIS A 122 0.70 8.60 -21.34
CA HIS A 122 2.03 9.14 -21.60
C HIS A 122 2.32 10.31 -20.67
N VAL A 123 3.50 10.35 -20.04
CA VAL A 123 3.95 11.50 -19.25
C VAL A 123 4.27 12.64 -20.20
N GLU A 124 3.65 13.80 -20.00
CA GLU A 124 3.93 15.01 -20.77
C GLU A 124 4.91 15.92 -20.03
N ARG A 125 4.71 16.09 -18.72
CA ARG A 125 5.55 16.93 -17.86
C ARG A 125 5.64 16.34 -16.47
N THR A 126 6.75 16.60 -15.80
CA THR A 126 6.90 16.32 -14.38
C THR A 126 7.64 17.46 -13.70
N SER A 127 7.36 17.71 -12.43
CA SER A 127 8.19 18.59 -11.61
C SER A 127 9.43 17.88 -11.04
N ALA A 128 9.56 16.56 -11.23
CA ALA A 128 10.74 15.79 -10.86
C ALA A 128 11.93 16.05 -11.80
N GLY A 129 13.09 15.47 -11.45
CA GLY A 129 14.37 15.71 -12.13
C GLY A 129 14.40 15.29 -13.60
N GLN A 130 14.36 13.99 -13.88
CA GLN A 130 14.39 13.43 -15.24
C GLN A 130 13.33 12.34 -15.39
N VAL A 131 12.56 12.37 -16.48
CA VAL A 131 11.63 11.30 -16.85
C VAL A 131 12.01 10.72 -18.21
N THR A 132 11.97 9.40 -18.30
CA THR A 132 12.09 8.67 -19.56
C THR A 132 10.93 7.69 -19.66
N GLN A 133 10.27 7.65 -20.81
CA GLN A 133 9.20 6.71 -21.08
C GLN A 133 9.47 5.97 -22.40
N SER A 134 9.31 4.64 -22.37
CA SER A 134 9.38 3.78 -23.56
C SER A 134 8.15 2.88 -23.58
N GLY A 135 7.26 3.11 -24.55
CA GLY A 135 5.93 2.51 -24.55
C GLY A 135 5.18 2.88 -23.26
N SER A 136 4.72 1.88 -22.51
CA SER A 136 4.07 2.06 -21.21
C SER A 136 5.04 2.10 -20.03
N SER A 137 6.33 1.80 -20.22
CA SER A 137 7.33 1.78 -19.15
C SER A 137 7.83 3.19 -18.87
N VAL A 138 7.69 3.65 -17.64
CA VAL A 138 8.13 4.97 -17.18
C VAL A 138 9.22 4.80 -16.13
N ARG A 139 10.25 5.63 -16.26
CA ARG A 139 11.31 5.80 -15.26
C ARG A 139 11.43 7.28 -14.90
N VAL A 140 11.41 7.60 -13.62
CA VAL A 140 11.66 8.94 -13.09
C VAL A 140 12.85 8.90 -12.15
N VAL A 141 13.79 9.82 -12.33
CA VAL A 141 14.94 10.00 -11.45
C VAL A 141 14.76 11.31 -10.69
N GLY A 142 14.61 11.20 -9.38
CA GLY A 142 14.54 12.33 -8.46
C GLY A 142 15.94 12.91 -8.23
N PRO A 143 16.12 14.24 -8.28
CA PRO A 143 17.44 14.82 -8.23
C PRO A 143 17.98 14.84 -6.78
N ALA A 144 19.30 14.74 -6.61
CA ALA A 144 19.98 14.86 -5.31
C ALA A 144 19.77 16.23 -4.60
N ARG A 145 19.15 17.20 -5.26
CA ARG A 145 18.88 18.56 -4.74
C ARG A 145 17.53 18.71 -4.02
N GLU A 146 16.67 17.69 -4.01
CA GLU A 146 15.49 17.70 -3.12
C GLU A 146 15.84 17.52 -1.65
N GLY A 147 17.13 17.43 -1.34
CA GLY A 147 17.65 17.23 0.00
C GLY A 147 17.76 15.75 0.31
N VAL A 148 18.28 15.48 1.50
CA VAL A 148 18.38 14.14 2.03
C VAL A 148 17.02 13.76 2.59
N LEU A 149 16.45 12.64 2.15
CA LEU A 149 15.28 12.05 2.81
C LEU A 149 15.79 11.28 4.03
N GLU A 150 15.66 11.87 5.22
CA GLU A 150 15.91 11.17 6.48
C GLU A 150 14.96 9.97 6.65
N PRO A 151 15.29 8.98 7.49
CA PRO A 151 14.36 7.89 7.83
C PRO A 151 12.96 8.40 8.20
N GLY A 152 11.93 7.92 7.52
CA GLY A 152 10.53 8.35 7.68
C GLY A 152 10.16 9.66 6.96
N GLY A 153 11.10 10.32 6.28
CA GLY A 153 10.84 11.52 5.50
C GLY A 153 10.20 11.23 4.14
N SER A 154 9.39 12.18 3.65
CA SER A 154 8.74 12.15 2.33
C SER A 154 9.09 13.38 1.49
N THR A 155 9.10 13.21 0.16
CA THR A 155 8.98 14.30 -0.81
C THR A 155 7.88 13.96 -1.83
N SER A 156 7.39 14.94 -2.56
CA SER A 156 6.35 14.74 -3.57
C SER A 156 6.59 15.58 -4.81
N PHE A 157 6.19 15.06 -5.98
CA PHE A 157 6.28 15.77 -7.25
C PHE A 157 5.05 15.51 -8.12
N ASP A 158 4.83 16.40 -9.09
CA ASP A 158 3.72 16.30 -10.02
C ASP A 158 4.11 15.52 -11.28
N VAL A 159 3.14 14.79 -11.82
CA VAL A 159 3.15 14.17 -13.14
C VAL A 159 1.89 14.63 -13.88
N VAL A 160 2.08 15.34 -14.99
CA VAL A 160 1.01 15.63 -15.95
C VAL A 160 1.15 14.66 -17.10
N GLY A 161 0.08 13.93 -17.41
CA GLY A 161 0.06 12.94 -18.48
C GLY A 161 -1.17 13.04 -19.37
N SER A 162 -1.05 12.49 -20.57
CA SER A 162 -2.16 12.30 -21.51
C SER A 162 -2.71 10.88 -21.44
N GLY A 163 -3.93 10.71 -21.96
CA GLY A 163 -4.69 9.46 -21.93
C GLY A 163 -5.74 9.41 -20.82
N VAL A 164 -6.40 8.26 -20.69
CA VAL A 164 -7.33 8.00 -19.58
C VAL A 164 -6.51 7.91 -18.29
N SER A 165 -6.91 8.59 -17.22
CA SER A 165 -6.19 8.54 -15.94
C SER A 165 -5.94 7.09 -15.49
N PRO A 166 -4.75 6.78 -14.97
CA PRO A 166 -4.46 5.44 -14.50
C PRO A 166 -5.25 5.13 -13.22
N GLY A 167 -5.59 3.85 -13.03
CA GLY A 167 -6.02 3.34 -11.73
C GLY A 167 -4.81 3.12 -10.81
N ILE A 168 -4.87 2.07 -9.97
CA ILE A 168 -3.73 1.70 -9.13
C ILE A 168 -2.54 1.29 -10.01
N VAL A 169 -1.38 1.86 -9.73
CA VAL A 169 -0.10 1.55 -10.39
C VAL A 169 0.90 1.08 -9.34
N SER A 170 1.58 -0.03 -9.59
CA SER A 170 2.70 -0.47 -8.75
C SER A 170 3.97 0.25 -9.17
N ILE A 171 4.60 0.94 -8.23
CA ILE A 171 5.84 1.69 -8.44
C ILE A 171 6.97 0.98 -7.71
N THR A 172 8.05 0.70 -8.43
CA THR A 172 9.30 0.24 -7.83
C THR A 172 10.14 1.46 -7.50
N CYS A 173 10.45 1.68 -6.22
CA CYS A 173 11.44 2.69 -5.83
C CYS A 173 12.78 2.05 -5.53
N THR A 174 13.84 2.63 -6.10
CA THR A 174 15.23 2.25 -5.84
C THR A 174 15.97 3.48 -5.31
N PRO A 175 16.50 3.47 -4.06
CA PRO A 175 17.39 4.53 -3.59
C PRO A 175 18.63 4.64 -4.49
N ALA A 176 19.22 5.83 -4.60
CA ALA A 176 20.50 6.05 -5.27
C ALA A 176 21.70 5.74 -4.36
#